data_AF-L8JJD1-F1
#
_entry.id   AF-L8JJD1-F1
#
_cell.length_a   1.000
_cell.length_b   1.000
_cell.length_c   1.000
_cell.angle_alpha   90.00
_cell.angle_beta   90.00
_cell.angle_gamma   90.00
#
_symmetry.space_group_name_H-M   'P 1'
#
loop_
_entity.id
_entity.type
_entity.pdbx_description
1 polymer ?
#
loop_
_entity_poly.entity_id
_entity_poly.type
_entity_poly.pdbx_seq_one_letter_code
_entity_poly.pdbx_strand_id
1 'polypeptide(L)'
;MKININNLTFKLPMLGLAIALSHFLISCDKDTGKTDKKEDNYSVISLQTESNCSADWFPHSQTPPPAEGDGSPFDTTSTTNSIFHEWSWQKFLWLTKPMPDGKPLFEEALTLVDNQLIPVEAIDGIPLVLTDIGQAGSGGVLLSNATLNGKSDTIYYGIYVNDILMEVADSMRAVILNDTSLVNNTATFPVGALELKTAWVPANAIPVDQLTNYYTTRAYITPIKDTATVALLGMHVVGVVKNHPEFIWATFEHNSMASYYDWTATKAEDIPVVSANNLLFFTQGDTATIANITFSESTMASAENVFTVFQYGIPRTVGNAIMPNTSQDSASNLSNYNNIVRLNECVAANLTDVWKNYFYNGSVWIDTDGLTHDEQVALMIKAGNTIGSAESGSSTRGSLAAFNITMETFAQTFGVSQIHSMNSTQVFNCMSCHTAMATVTIGDTKHKNSTSPLYFSHIFRSHISVSSGVAVDEVEALRLKEFFNLLEGQAATKKL
;
A
#
# COMPACT_ATOMS: atom_id res chain seq x y z
N MET A 1 -22.67 -65.42 4.75
CA MET A 1 -21.49 -65.96 4.06
C MET A 1 -20.32 -65.05 4.42
N LYS A 2 -19.51 -65.43 5.41
CA LYS A 2 -18.31 -64.70 5.83
C LYS A 2 -17.22 -65.00 4.81
N ILE A 3 -16.64 -63.97 4.20
CA ILE A 3 -15.37 -64.11 3.47
C ILE A 3 -14.37 -63.14 4.09
N ASN A 4 -13.29 -63.78 4.54
CA ASN A 4 -12.12 -63.30 5.22
C ASN A 4 -11.09 -62.95 4.13
N ILE A 5 -10.48 -61.76 4.17
CA ILE A 5 -9.38 -61.40 3.27
C ILE A 5 -8.15 -61.18 4.14
N ASN A 6 -7.29 -62.19 4.17
CA ASN A 6 -5.90 -62.06 4.62
C ASN A 6 -4.99 -61.99 3.39
N ASN A 7 -4.01 -61.09 3.50
CA ASN A 7 -2.70 -61.09 2.86
C ASN A 7 -2.61 -60.90 1.35
N LEU A 8 -2.26 -59.67 0.94
CA LEU A 8 -1.16 -59.48 0.00
C LEU A 8 -0.32 -58.27 0.44
N THR A 9 0.84 -58.56 1.03
CA THR A 9 1.93 -57.64 1.31
C THR A 9 2.58 -57.17 0.01
N PHE A 10 2.59 -55.86 -0.25
CA PHE A 10 3.55 -55.24 -1.16
C PHE A 10 4.38 -54.22 -0.40
N LYS A 11 5.68 -54.49 -0.31
CA LYS A 11 6.70 -53.60 0.26
C LYS A 11 6.92 -52.43 -0.69
N LEU A 12 6.81 -51.20 -0.20
CA LEU A 12 7.28 -49.99 -0.90
C LEU A 12 8.63 -49.58 -0.28
N PRO A 13 9.70 -49.34 -1.05
CA PRO A 13 10.97 -48.91 -0.50
C PRO A 13 10.94 -47.41 -0.19
N MET A 14 11.27 -47.05 1.06
CA MET A 14 11.83 -45.75 1.40
C MET A 14 13.14 -45.54 0.65
N LEU A 15 13.22 -44.57 -0.25
CA LEU A 15 14.45 -43.79 -0.49
C LEU A 15 14.17 -42.56 -1.38
N GLY A 16 14.60 -41.38 -0.90
CA GLY A 16 15.08 -40.32 -1.79
C GLY A 16 14.11 -39.20 -2.15
N LEU A 17 13.65 -38.42 -1.17
CA LEU A 17 13.20 -37.04 -1.41
C LEU A 17 14.10 -36.08 -0.62
N ALA A 18 15.24 -35.75 -1.22
CA ALA A 18 16.11 -34.66 -0.82
C ALA A 18 16.87 -34.24 -2.10
N ILE A 19 17.14 -32.93 -2.22
CA ILE A 19 17.77 -32.23 -3.36
C ILE A 19 16.76 -31.55 -4.29
N ALA A 20 16.25 -30.39 -3.84
CA ALA A 20 15.95 -29.24 -4.68
C ALA A 20 15.79 -27.97 -3.80
N LEU A 21 16.73 -27.71 -2.88
CA LEU A 21 16.76 -26.48 -2.08
C LEU A 21 18.19 -26.26 -1.58
N SER A 22 19.08 -25.89 -2.51
CA SER A 22 20.44 -25.45 -2.17
C SER A 22 21.08 -24.75 -3.38
N HIS A 23 20.58 -23.58 -3.77
CA HIS A 23 21.30 -22.68 -4.70
C HIS A 23 21.14 -21.18 -4.35
N PHE A 24 20.86 -20.88 -3.09
CA PHE A 24 21.14 -19.56 -2.54
C PHE A 24 21.85 -19.79 -1.23
N LEU A 25 23.18 -19.70 -1.23
CA LEU A 25 24.04 -19.28 -0.11
C LEU A 25 25.52 -19.48 -0.51
N ILE A 26 26.26 -18.36 -0.44
CA ILE A 26 27.72 -18.24 -0.31
C ILE A 26 28.55 -18.56 -1.57
N SER A 27 28.86 -17.53 -2.35
CA SER A 27 30.01 -17.53 -3.25
C SER A 27 31.18 -16.80 -2.58
N CYS A 28 31.99 -17.57 -1.86
CA CYS A 28 33.36 -17.22 -1.55
C CYS A 28 34.22 -18.41 -1.98
N ASP A 29 34.81 -18.36 -3.17
CA ASP A 29 36.17 -18.85 -3.29
C ASP A 29 36.95 -18.12 -4.39
N LYS A 30 38.23 -17.96 -4.11
CA LYS A 30 39.20 -17.27 -4.95
C LYS A 30 39.54 -18.14 -6.16
N ASP A 31 39.29 -17.64 -7.36
CA ASP A 31 40.20 -17.95 -8.46
C ASP A 31 40.24 -16.88 -9.56
N THR A 32 41.30 -16.96 -10.32
CA THR A 32 42.07 -15.91 -10.95
C THR A 32 41.51 -15.37 -12.27
N GLY A 33 41.64 -14.04 -12.41
CA GLY A 33 41.48 -13.19 -13.59
C GLY A 33 41.04 -13.79 -14.93
N LYS A 34 39.84 -13.38 -15.37
CA LYS A 34 39.54 -12.88 -16.72
C LYS A 34 38.21 -12.12 -16.69
N THR A 35 38.26 -10.84 -17.02
CA THR A 35 37.09 -9.95 -17.14
C THR A 35 36.35 -10.24 -18.44
N ASP A 36 35.28 -11.04 -18.36
CA ASP A 36 34.24 -11.05 -19.38
C ASP A 36 33.16 -10.06 -18.95
N LYS A 37 33.08 -8.93 -19.65
CA LYS A 37 31.97 -7.98 -19.51
C LYS A 37 30.71 -8.67 -20.03
N LYS A 38 29.77 -9.02 -19.16
CA LYS A 38 28.38 -9.26 -19.57
C LYS A 38 27.81 -7.90 -20.00
N GLU A 39 27.50 -7.77 -21.28
CA GLU A 39 26.62 -6.71 -21.78
C GLU A 39 25.21 -7.04 -21.33
N ASP A 40 24.67 -6.24 -20.41
CA ASP A 40 23.25 -6.28 -20.08
C ASP A 40 22.47 -5.73 -21.28
N ASN A 41 21.76 -6.63 -21.97
CA ASN A 41 21.08 -6.33 -23.22
C ASN A 41 19.67 -5.78 -22.91
N TYR A 42 19.58 -4.50 -22.56
CA TYR A 42 18.30 -3.84 -22.30
C TYR A 42 17.46 -3.72 -23.56
N SER A 43 16.15 -3.93 -23.43
CA SER A 43 15.21 -3.68 -24.53
C SER A 43 15.08 -2.17 -24.77
N VAL A 44 15.30 -1.72 -26.01
CA VAL A 44 15.16 -0.31 -26.40
C VAL A 44 13.67 0.00 -26.57
N ILE A 45 12.96 0.22 -25.46
CA ILE A 45 11.59 0.74 -25.46
C ILE A 45 11.68 2.26 -25.49
N SER A 46 10.93 2.92 -26.39
CA SER A 46 10.88 4.39 -26.40
C SER A 46 10.19 4.87 -25.13
N LEU A 47 10.89 5.62 -24.29
CA LEU A 47 10.36 6.14 -23.03
C LEU A 47 9.20 7.09 -23.30
N GLN A 48 7.97 6.64 -23.02
CA GLN A 48 6.77 7.46 -23.13
C GLN A 48 6.73 8.45 -21.96
N THR A 49 6.60 9.75 -22.28
CA THR A 49 6.62 10.85 -21.30
C THR A 49 5.23 11.28 -20.84
N GLU A 50 4.19 10.95 -21.60
CA GLU A 50 2.80 11.26 -21.28
C GLU A 50 1.99 9.97 -21.11
N SER A 51 1.28 9.84 -20.00
CA SER A 51 0.47 8.67 -19.74
C SER A 51 -0.87 8.70 -20.47
N ASN A 52 -1.25 7.56 -21.02
CA ASN A 52 -2.58 7.34 -21.56
C ASN A 52 -3.03 5.90 -21.29
N CYS A 53 -4.33 5.66 -21.17
CA CYS A 53 -4.81 4.30 -20.97
C CYS A 53 -4.66 3.49 -22.26
N SER A 54 -4.22 2.24 -22.14
CA SER A 54 -4.05 1.36 -23.31
C SER A 54 -5.39 0.74 -23.72
N ALA A 55 -5.61 0.61 -25.04
CA ALA A 55 -6.85 0.05 -25.56
C ALA A 55 -7.05 -1.43 -25.19
N ASP A 56 -5.97 -2.19 -24.97
CA ASP A 56 -6.01 -3.59 -24.56
C ASP A 56 -6.43 -3.79 -23.09
N TRP A 57 -6.53 -2.71 -22.31
CA TRP A 57 -7.14 -2.76 -20.98
C TRP A 57 -8.67 -2.91 -21.06
N PHE A 58 -9.28 -2.69 -22.23
CA PHE A 58 -10.73 -2.68 -22.40
C PHE A 58 -11.23 -3.71 -23.43
N PRO A 59 -12.41 -4.32 -23.23
CA PRO A 59 -13.30 -4.14 -22.09
C PRO A 59 -12.66 -4.66 -20.79
N HIS A 60 -13.05 -4.08 -19.65
CA HIS A 60 -12.43 -4.37 -18.35
C HIS A 60 -12.34 -5.87 -18.01
N SER A 61 -13.32 -6.67 -18.43
CA SER A 61 -13.32 -8.13 -18.27
C SER A 61 -12.15 -8.85 -18.96
N GLN A 62 -11.42 -8.17 -19.85
CA GLN A 62 -10.29 -8.72 -20.61
C GLN A 62 -8.95 -8.07 -20.24
N THR A 63 -8.90 -7.18 -19.24
CA THR A 63 -7.65 -6.51 -18.87
C THR A 63 -6.55 -7.55 -18.57
N PRO A 64 -5.40 -7.48 -19.25
CA PRO A 64 -4.28 -8.38 -19.02
C PRO A 64 -3.51 -7.98 -17.75
N PRO A 65 -2.85 -8.94 -17.06
CA PRO A 65 -1.90 -8.58 -16.01
C PRO A 65 -0.80 -7.68 -16.59
N PRO A 66 -0.29 -6.69 -15.83
CA PRO A 66 0.87 -5.92 -16.27
C PRO A 66 2.10 -6.83 -16.38
N ALA A 67 2.99 -6.49 -17.31
CA ALA A 67 4.32 -7.10 -17.36
C ALA A 67 5.18 -6.47 -16.25
N GLU A 68 5.77 -7.30 -15.39
CA GLU A 68 6.50 -6.83 -14.19
C GLU A 68 7.96 -7.31 -14.14
N GLY A 69 8.32 -8.36 -14.89
CA GLY A 69 9.65 -9.00 -14.88
C GLY A 69 10.53 -8.64 -16.06
N ASP A 70 11.36 -9.60 -16.50
CA ASP A 70 12.23 -9.43 -17.67
C ASP A 70 11.39 -9.10 -18.92
N GLY A 71 11.82 -8.11 -19.70
CA GLY A 71 11.10 -7.58 -20.85
C GLY A 71 9.89 -6.70 -20.52
N SER A 72 9.63 -6.40 -19.24
CA SER A 72 8.64 -5.39 -18.85
C SER A 72 9.12 -3.97 -19.15
N PRO A 73 8.24 -2.96 -19.11
CA PRO A 73 8.64 -1.56 -19.15
C PRO A 73 9.65 -1.14 -18.06
N PHE A 74 9.73 -1.89 -16.96
CA PHE A 74 10.69 -1.67 -15.87
C PHE A 74 12.05 -2.36 -16.09
N ASP A 75 12.16 -3.24 -17.09
CA ASP A 75 13.42 -3.88 -17.49
C ASP A 75 14.28 -2.95 -18.36
N THR A 76 14.60 -1.79 -17.77
CA THR A 76 15.32 -0.67 -18.38
C THR A 76 16.28 -0.05 -17.36
N THR A 77 17.32 0.65 -17.83
CA THR A 77 18.23 1.43 -16.97
C THR A 77 17.62 2.74 -16.50
N SER A 78 16.58 3.22 -17.18
CA SER A 78 15.92 4.47 -16.81
C SER A 78 14.41 4.40 -17.06
N THR A 79 13.65 4.95 -16.12
CA THR A 79 12.19 4.89 -16.08
C THR A 79 11.57 6.27 -16.26
N THR A 80 10.28 6.31 -16.61
CA THR A 80 9.47 7.53 -16.55
C THR A 80 8.36 7.35 -15.54
N ASN A 81 7.86 8.45 -14.96
CA ASN A 81 6.68 8.41 -14.09
C ASN A 81 5.47 7.73 -14.76
N SER A 82 5.35 7.83 -16.09
CA SER A 82 4.28 7.24 -16.88
C SER A 82 4.19 5.74 -16.66
N ILE A 83 5.33 5.05 -16.65
CA ILE A 83 5.40 3.60 -16.49
C ILE A 83 4.81 3.17 -15.14
N PHE A 84 5.09 3.92 -14.06
CA PHE A 84 4.54 3.64 -12.73
C PHE A 84 3.04 3.90 -12.65
N HIS A 85 2.56 4.99 -13.25
CA HIS A 85 1.14 5.34 -13.24
C HIS A 85 0.31 4.38 -14.12
N GLU A 86 0.84 3.98 -15.28
CA GLU A 86 0.22 2.99 -16.17
C GLU A 86 0.19 1.60 -15.52
N TRP A 87 1.29 1.16 -14.92
CA TRP A 87 1.33 -0.08 -14.13
C TRP A 87 0.27 -0.05 -13.01
N SER A 88 0.17 1.06 -12.28
CA SER A 88 -0.78 1.20 -11.17
C SER A 88 -2.22 0.98 -11.65
N TRP A 89 -2.64 1.69 -12.70
CA TRP A 89 -3.98 1.56 -13.26
C TRP A 89 -4.23 0.17 -13.87
N GLN A 90 -3.28 -0.34 -14.66
CA GLN A 90 -3.40 -1.67 -15.25
C GLN A 90 -3.52 -2.76 -14.19
N LYS A 91 -2.72 -2.68 -13.11
CA LYS A 91 -2.76 -3.64 -12.00
C LYS A 91 -4.11 -3.58 -11.30
N PHE A 92 -4.62 -2.38 -10.99
CA PHE A 92 -5.95 -2.22 -10.39
C PHE A 92 -7.06 -2.82 -11.26
N LEU A 93 -7.10 -2.50 -12.55
CA LEU A 93 -8.07 -3.09 -13.49
C LEU A 93 -7.92 -4.62 -13.57
N TRP A 94 -6.70 -5.13 -13.69
CA TRP A 94 -6.48 -6.58 -13.71
C TRP A 94 -6.96 -7.27 -12.42
N LEU A 95 -6.76 -6.65 -11.26
CA LEU A 95 -7.20 -7.17 -9.95
C LEU A 95 -8.71 -7.08 -9.75
N THR A 96 -9.36 -6.11 -10.38
CA THR A 96 -10.78 -5.80 -10.20
C THR A 96 -11.67 -6.33 -11.33
N LYS A 97 -11.07 -6.89 -12.37
CA LYS A 97 -11.82 -7.50 -13.47
C LYS A 97 -12.74 -8.61 -12.95
N PRO A 98 -13.96 -8.71 -13.48
CA PRO A 98 -14.92 -9.71 -13.07
C PRO A 98 -14.47 -11.11 -13.49
N MET A 99 -14.52 -12.04 -12.53
CA MET A 99 -14.35 -13.48 -12.70
C MET A 99 -15.68 -14.14 -13.09
N PRO A 100 -15.70 -15.43 -13.47
CA PRO A 100 -16.94 -16.11 -13.91
C PRO A 100 -18.08 -16.07 -12.88
N ASP A 101 -17.79 -15.94 -11.59
CA ASP A 101 -18.78 -15.83 -10.52
C ASP A 101 -19.25 -14.37 -10.26
N GLY A 102 -18.69 -13.40 -10.98
CA GLY A 102 -18.98 -11.97 -10.87
C GLY A 102 -18.12 -11.20 -9.86
N LYS A 103 -17.30 -11.86 -9.06
CA LYS A 103 -16.38 -11.22 -8.11
C LYS A 103 -15.12 -10.71 -8.81
N PRO A 104 -14.43 -9.71 -8.25
CA PRO A 104 -13.14 -9.26 -8.75
C PRO A 104 -12.08 -10.34 -8.55
N LEU A 105 -11.10 -10.40 -9.46
CA LEU A 105 -9.99 -11.35 -9.41
C LEU A 105 -9.31 -11.40 -8.03
N PHE A 106 -9.13 -10.27 -7.35
CA PHE A 106 -8.41 -10.24 -6.08
C PHE A 106 -9.12 -11.03 -4.96
N GLU A 107 -10.45 -11.16 -4.98
CA GLU A 107 -11.19 -11.96 -3.99
C GLU A 107 -11.04 -13.47 -4.22
N GLU A 108 -10.72 -13.88 -5.45
CA GLU A 108 -10.51 -15.30 -5.79
C GLU A 108 -9.04 -15.73 -5.76
N ALA A 109 -8.15 -14.84 -6.20
CA ALA A 109 -6.76 -15.18 -6.49
C ALA A 109 -5.78 -14.85 -5.35
N LEU A 110 -6.20 -14.08 -4.34
CA LEU A 110 -5.34 -13.67 -3.23
C LEU A 110 -5.84 -14.23 -1.90
N THR A 111 -4.90 -14.41 -0.97
CA THR A 111 -5.21 -14.84 0.39
C THR A 111 -5.50 -13.63 1.25
N LEU A 112 -6.70 -13.58 1.85
CA LEU A 112 -7.05 -12.62 2.88
C LEU A 112 -6.31 -12.95 4.18
N VAL A 113 -5.57 -11.99 4.72
CA VAL A 113 -4.73 -12.12 5.91
C VAL A 113 -5.06 -11.02 6.93
N ASP A 114 -4.74 -11.26 8.19
CA ASP A 114 -4.76 -10.23 9.23
C ASP A 114 -3.46 -9.38 9.24
N ASN A 115 -3.36 -8.47 10.19
CA ASN A 115 -2.18 -7.62 10.40
C ASN A 115 -0.91 -8.37 10.81
N GLN A 116 -1.01 -9.67 11.06
CA GLN A 116 0.07 -10.56 11.45
C GLN A 116 0.49 -11.48 10.30
N LEU A 117 -0.06 -11.26 9.09
CA LEU A 117 0.13 -12.12 7.92
C LEU A 117 -0.44 -13.53 8.13
N ILE A 118 -1.38 -13.70 9.05
CA ILE A 118 -2.06 -14.97 9.29
C ILE A 118 -3.32 -15.02 8.41
N PRO A 119 -3.52 -16.10 7.63
CA PRO A 119 -4.75 -16.25 6.84
C PRO A 119 -6.00 -16.14 7.71
N VAL A 120 -6.93 -15.28 7.28
CA VAL A 120 -8.22 -15.13 7.95
C VAL A 120 -9.08 -16.35 7.65
N GLU A 121 -9.68 -16.93 8.70
CA GLU A 121 -10.55 -18.11 8.55
C GLU A 121 -11.75 -17.79 7.65
N ALA A 122 -11.88 -18.55 6.56
CA ALA A 122 -13.00 -18.43 5.65
C ALA A 122 -14.30 -18.92 6.30
N ILE A 123 -15.41 -18.23 6.03
CA ILE A 123 -16.74 -18.63 6.49
C ILE A 123 -17.53 -19.08 5.27
N ASP A 124 -18.08 -20.30 5.32
CA ASP A 124 -18.82 -20.88 4.20
C ASP A 124 -19.97 -19.97 3.75
N GLY A 125 -20.04 -19.73 2.44
CA GLY A 125 -21.01 -18.80 1.83
C GLY A 125 -20.78 -17.30 2.10
N ILE A 126 -19.69 -16.91 2.77
CA ILE A 126 -19.33 -15.51 3.02
C ILE A 126 -18.00 -15.19 2.29
N PRO A 127 -18.02 -14.33 1.26
CA PRO A 127 -16.82 -14.06 0.47
C PRO A 127 -15.76 -13.20 1.17
N LEU A 128 -16.13 -12.46 2.23
CA LEU A 128 -15.23 -11.51 2.89
C LEU A 128 -15.35 -11.58 4.41
N VAL A 129 -14.21 -11.56 5.11
CA VAL A 129 -14.16 -11.46 6.57
C VAL A 129 -13.34 -10.23 6.97
N LEU A 130 -13.96 -9.28 7.66
CA LEU A 130 -13.32 -8.03 8.06
C LEU A 130 -13.02 -8.05 9.56
N THR A 131 -11.74 -7.86 9.91
CA THR A 131 -11.24 -7.98 11.28
C THR A 131 -10.75 -6.65 11.87
N ASP A 132 -10.42 -5.68 11.02
CA ASP A 132 -9.70 -4.47 11.43
C ASP A 132 -10.53 -3.19 11.20
N ILE A 133 -10.30 -2.20 12.07
CA ILE A 133 -10.91 -0.86 12.08
C ILE A 133 -9.89 0.27 12.28
N GLY A 134 -8.64 -0.05 12.63
CA GLY A 134 -7.64 0.90 13.13
C GLY A 134 -6.65 1.39 12.06
N GLN A 135 -7.04 1.33 10.79
CA GLN A 135 -6.12 1.59 9.68
C GLN A 135 -6.20 3.00 9.14
N ALA A 136 -6.88 3.98 9.75
CA ALA A 136 -6.98 5.36 9.22
C ALA A 136 -5.77 6.27 9.58
N GLY A 137 -4.63 5.67 9.94
CA GLY A 137 -3.44 6.33 10.49
C GLY A 137 -3.46 6.39 12.02
N SER A 138 -2.31 6.14 12.65
CA SER A 138 -2.12 6.26 14.11
C SER A 138 -3.03 5.36 14.98
N GLY A 139 -3.62 4.30 14.42
CA GLY A 139 -4.63 3.49 15.12
C GLY A 139 -6.03 4.13 15.14
N GLY A 140 -6.25 5.19 14.35
CA GLY A 140 -7.52 5.89 14.27
C GLY A 140 -8.62 5.06 13.62
N VAL A 141 -9.84 5.25 14.11
CA VAL A 141 -11.07 4.68 13.56
C VAL A 141 -11.80 5.75 12.76
N LEU A 142 -12.07 5.46 11.48
CA LEU A 142 -12.83 6.34 10.61
C LEU A 142 -14.30 5.93 10.60
N LEU A 143 -15.20 6.93 10.62
CA LEU A 143 -16.64 6.72 10.50
C LEU A 143 -17.19 7.43 9.26
N SER A 144 -18.27 6.88 8.69
CA SER A 144 -19.07 7.60 7.71
C SER A 144 -19.90 8.71 8.36
N ASN A 145 -20.22 9.73 7.57
CA ASN A 145 -21.08 10.84 7.93
C ASN A 145 -22.55 10.37 8.06
N ALA A 146 -23.13 10.53 9.26
CA ALA A 146 -24.51 10.13 9.53
C ALA A 146 -25.54 10.88 8.67
N THR A 147 -25.26 12.12 8.29
CA THR A 147 -26.23 12.95 7.55
C THR A 147 -26.44 12.47 6.11
N LEU A 148 -25.52 11.68 5.55
CA LEU A 148 -25.63 11.18 4.17
C LEU A 148 -26.82 10.23 4.00
N ASN A 149 -27.02 9.31 4.95
CA ASN A 149 -28.09 8.29 4.87
C ASN A 149 -28.81 8.01 6.20
N GLY A 150 -28.75 8.95 7.14
CA GLY A 150 -29.36 8.83 8.47
C GLY A 150 -28.64 7.88 9.44
N LYS A 151 -27.45 7.36 9.07
CA LYS A 151 -26.66 6.43 9.88
C LYS A 151 -25.16 6.64 9.63
N SER A 152 -24.39 6.73 10.72
CA SER A 152 -22.93 6.63 10.69
C SER A 152 -22.52 5.18 10.92
N ASP A 153 -21.48 4.74 10.22
CA ASP A 153 -20.93 3.39 10.36
C ASP A 153 -19.41 3.39 10.31
N THR A 154 -18.81 2.35 10.87
CA THR A 154 -17.35 2.19 10.95
C THR A 154 -16.78 1.77 9.60
N ILE A 155 -15.59 2.28 9.28
CA ILE A 155 -14.80 1.80 8.16
C ILE A 155 -13.95 0.62 8.61
N TYR A 156 -14.03 -0.47 7.86
CA TYR A 156 -13.37 -1.73 8.13
C TYR A 156 -12.35 -2.04 7.04
N TYR A 157 -11.32 -2.82 7.37
CA TYR A 157 -10.21 -3.07 6.47
C TYR A 157 -9.96 -4.56 6.24
N GLY A 158 -9.49 -4.88 5.03
CA GLY A 158 -9.01 -6.22 4.65
C GLY A 158 -7.65 -6.12 3.98
N ILE A 159 -6.78 -7.10 4.23
CA ILE A 159 -5.43 -7.19 3.65
C ILE A 159 -5.35 -8.47 2.83
N TYR A 160 -4.92 -8.37 1.58
CA TYR A 160 -4.76 -9.52 0.69
C TYR A 160 -3.30 -9.64 0.27
N VAL A 161 -2.79 -10.85 0.19
CA VAL A 161 -1.45 -11.13 -0.32
C VAL A 161 -1.48 -12.26 -1.33
N ASN A 162 -0.54 -12.27 -2.27
CA ASN A 162 -0.35 -13.42 -3.14
C ASN A 162 0.61 -14.46 -2.54
N ASP A 163 0.61 -15.66 -3.13
CA ASP A 163 1.45 -16.78 -2.69
C ASP A 163 2.94 -16.43 -2.72
N ILE A 164 3.38 -15.62 -3.70
CA ILE A 164 4.78 -15.18 -3.81
C ILE A 164 5.24 -14.44 -2.55
N LEU A 165 4.44 -13.48 -2.06
CA LEU A 165 4.74 -12.75 -0.84
C LEU A 165 4.70 -13.69 0.37
N MET A 166 3.67 -14.53 0.47
CA MET A 166 3.48 -15.45 1.59
C MET A 166 4.64 -16.45 1.73
N GLU A 167 5.06 -17.07 0.63
CA GLU A 167 6.16 -18.06 0.61
C GLU A 167 7.48 -17.45 1.09
N VAL A 168 7.80 -16.25 0.62
CA VAL A 168 9.03 -15.54 1.04
C VAL A 168 8.96 -15.14 2.50
N ALA A 169 7.82 -14.62 2.94
CA ALA A 169 7.60 -14.26 4.33
C ALA A 169 7.74 -15.48 5.26
N ASP A 170 7.10 -16.61 4.93
CA ASP A 170 7.19 -17.85 5.72
C ASP A 170 8.60 -18.42 5.78
N SER A 171 9.30 -18.41 4.65
CA SER A 171 10.68 -18.89 4.52
C SER A 171 11.65 -18.02 5.34
N MET A 172 11.61 -16.71 5.14
CA MET A 172 12.50 -15.77 5.83
C MET A 172 12.21 -15.68 7.32
N ARG A 173 10.95 -15.78 7.71
CA ARG A 173 10.57 -15.97 9.13
C ARG A 173 11.26 -17.20 9.71
N ALA A 174 11.14 -18.37 9.07
CA ALA A 174 11.75 -19.60 9.58
C ALA A 174 13.28 -19.49 9.70
N VAL A 175 13.94 -18.86 8.71
CA VAL A 175 15.38 -18.58 8.73
C VAL A 175 15.76 -17.70 9.92
N ILE A 176 15.06 -16.57 10.13
CA ILE A 176 15.36 -15.61 11.20
C ILE A 176 15.08 -16.21 12.59
N LEU A 177 14.02 -17.01 12.74
CA LEU A 177 13.72 -17.66 14.02
C LEU A 177 14.72 -18.78 14.37
N ASN A 178 15.33 -19.40 13.36
CA ASN A 178 16.38 -20.38 13.57
C ASN A 178 17.74 -19.73 13.91
N ASP A 179 18.04 -18.56 13.32
CA ASP A 179 19.23 -17.76 13.62
C ASP A 179 18.89 -16.26 13.69
N THR A 180 18.71 -15.76 14.91
CA THR A 180 18.32 -14.37 15.15
C THR A 180 19.41 -13.36 14.77
N SER A 181 20.64 -13.80 14.48
CA SER A 181 21.67 -12.91 13.92
C SER A 181 21.32 -12.42 12.50
N LEU A 182 20.42 -13.14 11.80
CA LEU A 182 19.93 -12.81 10.46
C LEU A 182 18.76 -11.81 10.44
N VAL A 183 18.39 -11.26 11.61
CA VAL A 183 17.45 -10.13 11.69
C VAL A 183 17.97 -8.90 10.93
N ASN A 184 19.28 -8.81 10.68
CA ASN A 184 19.82 -7.90 9.68
C ASN A 184 20.16 -8.70 8.43
N ASN A 185 19.57 -8.35 7.28
CA ASN A 185 19.80 -9.07 6.03
C ASN A 185 19.52 -8.18 4.80
N THR A 186 19.83 -8.69 3.63
CA THR A 186 19.69 -8.00 2.34
C THR A 186 18.59 -8.62 1.46
N ALA A 187 17.75 -9.48 2.03
CA ALA A 187 16.70 -10.16 1.27
C ALA A 187 15.63 -9.16 0.82
N THR A 188 15.07 -9.40 -0.37
CA THR A 188 14.00 -8.60 -0.97
C THR A 188 12.82 -9.50 -1.31
N PHE A 189 11.63 -8.91 -1.41
CA PHE A 189 10.52 -9.61 -2.04
C PHE A 189 10.79 -9.71 -3.55
N PRO A 190 10.50 -10.85 -4.18
CA PRO A 190 10.74 -11.04 -5.61
C PRO A 190 9.69 -10.27 -6.43
N VAL A 191 10.02 -10.03 -7.71
CA VAL A 191 9.10 -9.47 -8.70
C VAL A 191 7.78 -10.25 -8.70
N GLY A 192 6.67 -9.51 -8.72
CA GLY A 192 5.32 -10.05 -8.66
C GLY A 192 4.79 -10.27 -7.25
N ALA A 193 5.59 -10.13 -6.19
CA ALA A 193 5.07 -10.08 -4.82
C ALA A 193 4.08 -8.92 -4.68
N LEU A 194 2.92 -9.19 -4.07
CA LEU A 194 1.77 -8.30 -4.06
C LEU A 194 1.10 -8.29 -2.68
N GLU A 195 0.80 -7.08 -2.19
CA GLU A 195 -0.08 -6.82 -1.05
C GLU A 195 -1.18 -5.83 -1.50
N LEU A 196 -2.42 -6.10 -1.14
CA LEU A 196 -3.53 -5.15 -1.22
C LEU A 196 -3.99 -4.81 0.17
N LYS A 197 -4.33 -3.55 0.40
CA LYS A 197 -5.17 -3.15 1.53
C LYS A 197 -6.46 -2.55 0.98
N THR A 198 -7.59 -2.89 1.58
CA THR A 198 -8.93 -2.47 1.13
C THR A 198 -9.70 -1.87 2.29
N ALA A 199 -10.50 -0.85 2.02
CA ALA A 199 -11.37 -0.19 3.00
C ALA A 199 -12.84 -0.34 2.61
N TRP A 200 -13.69 -0.65 3.58
CA TRP A 200 -15.08 -1.04 3.38
C TRP A 200 -16.00 -0.34 4.37
N VAL A 201 -17.21 0.00 3.93
CA VAL A 201 -18.29 0.47 4.81
C VAL A 201 -19.53 -0.41 4.66
N PRO A 202 -20.31 -0.66 5.71
CA PRO A 202 -21.64 -1.23 5.56
C PRO A 202 -22.48 -0.43 4.56
N ALA A 203 -23.10 -1.11 3.59
CA ALA A 203 -23.82 -0.51 2.49
C ALA A 203 -25.00 0.38 2.95
N ASN A 204 -25.53 0.16 4.16
CA ASN A 204 -26.59 1.01 4.72
C ASN A 204 -26.11 2.40 5.18
N ALA A 205 -24.80 2.68 5.15
CA ALA A 205 -24.26 4.03 5.29
C ALA A 205 -24.39 4.87 4.00
N ILE A 206 -24.68 4.23 2.86
CA ILE A 206 -24.76 4.85 1.53
C ILE A 206 -26.23 4.87 1.05
N PRO A 207 -26.72 5.97 0.46
CA PRO A 207 -28.05 6.04 -0.14
C PRO A 207 -28.28 4.95 -1.18
N VAL A 208 -29.48 4.37 -1.21
CA VAL A 208 -29.83 3.22 -2.07
C VAL A 208 -29.62 3.53 -3.55
N ASP A 209 -29.89 4.75 -3.98
CA ASP A 209 -29.71 5.23 -5.36
C ASP A 209 -28.23 5.46 -5.74
N GLN A 210 -27.32 5.50 -4.77
CA GLN A 210 -25.88 5.63 -4.99
C GLN A 210 -25.15 4.28 -4.93
N LEU A 211 -25.72 3.25 -4.29
CA LEU A 211 -25.09 1.94 -4.11
C LEU A 211 -24.70 1.25 -5.43
N THR A 212 -25.40 1.54 -6.54
CA THR A 212 -25.04 0.99 -7.87
C THR A 212 -23.70 1.47 -8.39
N ASN A 213 -23.11 2.50 -7.76
CA ASN A 213 -21.79 3.02 -8.14
C ASN A 213 -20.64 2.29 -7.44
N TYR A 214 -20.94 1.50 -6.41
CA TYR A 214 -19.94 0.80 -5.61
C TYR A 214 -19.84 -0.67 -6.02
N TYR A 215 -18.65 -1.23 -5.94
CA TYR A 215 -18.54 -2.68 -5.78
C TYR A 215 -19.04 -3.05 -4.39
N THR A 216 -19.96 -4.01 -4.30
CA THR A 216 -20.54 -4.48 -3.04
C THR A 216 -20.42 -5.98 -2.92
N THR A 217 -20.17 -6.46 -1.70
CA THR A 217 -20.07 -7.88 -1.38
C THR A 217 -20.61 -8.16 0.02
N ARG A 218 -20.89 -9.43 0.32
CA ARG A 218 -21.32 -9.83 1.67
C ARG A 218 -20.10 -10.08 2.53
N ALA A 219 -20.01 -9.44 3.69
CA ALA A 219 -18.94 -9.65 4.64
C ALA A 219 -19.47 -10.18 5.97
N TYR A 220 -18.67 -11.00 6.66
CA TYR A 220 -18.75 -11.16 8.10
C TYR A 220 -17.82 -10.13 8.75
N ILE A 221 -18.34 -9.35 9.68
CA ILE A 221 -17.62 -8.27 10.32
C ILE A 221 -17.34 -8.70 11.76
N THR A 222 -16.11 -9.14 12.01
CA THR A 222 -15.68 -9.72 13.29
C THR A 222 -15.90 -8.78 14.48
N PRO A 223 -15.59 -7.47 14.39
CA PRO A 223 -15.84 -6.55 15.51
C PRO A 223 -17.28 -6.50 16.00
N ILE A 224 -18.27 -6.64 15.11
CA ILE A 224 -19.71 -6.61 15.47
C ILE A 224 -20.36 -8.00 15.52
N LYS A 225 -19.62 -9.05 15.11
CA LYS A 225 -20.06 -10.45 15.08
C LYS A 225 -21.34 -10.68 14.27
N ASP A 226 -21.45 -10.01 13.13
CA ASP A 226 -22.61 -10.10 12.24
C ASP A 226 -22.19 -10.00 10.77
N THR A 227 -23.09 -10.40 9.89
CA THR A 227 -22.93 -10.26 8.43
C THR A 227 -23.63 -9.02 7.90
N ALA A 228 -22.97 -8.30 7.00
CA ALA A 228 -23.57 -7.16 6.30
C ALA A 228 -23.17 -7.18 4.82
N THR A 229 -23.95 -6.51 3.97
CA THR A 229 -23.43 -6.07 2.67
C THR A 229 -22.54 -4.87 2.91
N VAL A 230 -21.34 -4.88 2.35
CA VAL A 230 -20.36 -3.81 2.44
C VAL A 230 -20.04 -3.27 1.05
N ALA A 231 -19.64 -2.00 0.98
CA ALA A 231 -19.22 -1.30 -0.23
C ALA A 231 -17.73 -0.97 -0.14
N LEU A 232 -16.99 -1.23 -1.23
CA LEU A 232 -15.56 -0.91 -1.30
C LEU A 232 -15.36 0.59 -1.45
N LEU A 233 -14.52 1.18 -0.60
CA LEU A 233 -14.25 2.62 -0.58
C LEU A 233 -12.88 2.98 -1.16
N GLY A 234 -11.87 2.15 -0.93
CA GLY A 234 -10.52 2.45 -1.34
C GLY A 234 -9.63 1.23 -1.30
N MET A 235 -8.53 1.30 -2.04
CA MET A 235 -7.57 0.22 -2.16
C MET A 235 -6.15 0.78 -2.28
N HIS A 236 -5.21 0.22 -1.53
CA HIS A 236 -3.80 0.26 -1.86
C HIS A 236 -3.44 -0.98 -2.67
N VAL A 237 -2.70 -0.79 -3.76
CA VAL A 237 -2.11 -1.84 -4.59
C VAL A 237 -0.60 -1.71 -4.49
N VAL A 238 0.05 -2.67 -3.81
CA VAL A 238 1.47 -2.59 -3.44
C VAL A 238 2.21 -3.77 -4.06
N GLY A 239 3.07 -3.52 -5.04
CA GLY A 239 3.67 -4.59 -5.86
C GLY A 239 5.14 -4.39 -6.19
N VAL A 240 5.90 -5.49 -6.27
CA VAL A 240 7.31 -5.48 -6.70
C VAL A 240 7.41 -5.68 -8.21
N VAL A 241 8.16 -4.81 -8.88
CA VAL A 241 8.48 -4.91 -10.31
C VAL A 241 10.00 -4.99 -10.52
N LYS A 242 10.43 -5.35 -11.72
CA LYS A 242 11.84 -5.40 -12.11
C LYS A 242 12.53 -4.08 -11.76
N ASN A 243 13.73 -4.15 -11.20
CA ASN A 243 14.55 -3.00 -10.77
C ASN A 243 13.94 -2.08 -9.69
N HIS A 244 12.81 -2.45 -9.08
CA HIS A 244 12.15 -1.71 -7.98
C HIS A 244 11.78 -2.64 -6.80
N PRO A 245 12.74 -3.04 -5.95
CA PRO A 245 12.51 -3.94 -4.82
C PRO A 245 11.77 -3.31 -3.62
N GLU A 246 11.54 -2.01 -3.62
CA GLU A 246 10.90 -1.24 -2.55
C GLU A 246 9.38 -1.36 -2.46
N PHE A 247 8.76 -2.06 -3.43
CA PHE A 247 7.36 -1.96 -3.82
C PHE A 247 6.97 -0.59 -4.41
N ILE A 248 6.19 -0.62 -5.49
CA ILE A 248 5.40 0.53 -5.91
C ILE A 248 4.15 0.57 -5.05
N TRP A 249 3.86 1.70 -4.42
CA TRP A 249 2.66 1.89 -3.61
C TRP A 249 1.64 2.74 -4.34
N ALA A 250 0.58 2.13 -4.87
CA ALA A 250 -0.46 2.82 -5.62
C ALA A 250 -1.78 2.90 -4.85
N THR A 251 -2.43 4.07 -4.90
CA THR A 251 -3.63 4.35 -4.12
C THR A 251 -4.85 4.58 -5.01
N PHE A 252 -5.97 3.96 -4.66
CA PHE A 252 -7.26 4.11 -5.33
C PHE A 252 -8.37 4.44 -4.33
N GLU A 253 -9.29 5.29 -4.74
CA GLU A 253 -10.40 5.76 -3.93
C GLU A 253 -11.69 5.79 -4.76
N HIS A 254 -12.82 5.52 -4.12
CA HIS A 254 -14.12 5.80 -4.72
C HIS A 254 -14.31 7.32 -4.85
N ASN A 255 -15.00 7.75 -5.90
CA ASN A 255 -15.31 9.15 -6.14
C ASN A 255 -16.15 9.76 -5.00
N SER A 256 -16.02 11.07 -4.79
CA SER A 256 -16.95 11.87 -3.98
C SER A 256 -17.09 11.42 -2.51
N MET A 257 -16.02 10.93 -1.88
CA MET A 257 -16.06 10.55 -0.47
C MET A 257 -15.78 11.72 0.49
N ALA A 258 -14.91 12.66 0.12
CA ALA A 258 -14.48 13.76 0.98
C ALA A 258 -14.22 15.06 0.18
N SER A 259 -14.17 16.19 0.89
CA SER A 259 -13.77 17.48 0.32
C SER A 259 -12.26 17.60 0.16
N TYR A 260 -11.82 18.60 -0.60
CA TYR A 260 -10.41 18.96 -0.78
C TYR A 260 -10.10 20.31 -0.12
N TYR A 261 -8.90 20.45 0.43
CA TYR A 261 -8.36 21.72 0.89
C TYR A 261 -8.06 22.66 -0.29
N ASP A 262 -8.51 23.91 -0.21
CA ASP A 262 -8.37 24.87 -1.31
C ASP A 262 -7.06 25.68 -1.20
N TRP A 263 -6.00 25.12 -1.79
CA TRP A 263 -4.71 25.79 -1.90
C TRP A 263 -4.73 27.09 -2.72
N THR A 264 -5.72 27.28 -3.61
CA THR A 264 -5.84 28.49 -4.44
C THR A 264 -6.33 29.67 -3.60
N ALA A 265 -7.30 29.43 -2.71
CA ALA A 265 -7.81 30.45 -1.80
C ALA A 265 -6.90 30.70 -0.58
N THR A 266 -6.01 29.75 -0.26
CA THR A 266 -5.09 29.83 0.88
C THR A 266 -4.02 30.90 0.69
N LYS A 267 -3.78 31.70 1.75
CA LYS A 267 -2.80 32.81 1.76
C LYS A 267 -1.81 32.71 2.92
N ALA A 268 -2.05 33.44 4.01
CA ALA A 268 -1.13 33.55 5.15
C ALA A 268 -1.61 32.76 6.39
N GLU A 269 -2.73 32.07 6.28
CA GLU A 269 -3.35 31.28 7.33
C GLU A 269 -4.13 30.13 6.72
N ASP A 270 -4.44 29.11 7.55
CA ASP A 270 -5.29 28.01 7.14
C ASP A 270 -6.70 28.51 6.89
N ILE A 271 -7.28 28.08 5.77
CA ILE A 271 -8.71 28.29 5.52
C ILE A 271 -9.50 27.06 5.99
N PRO A 272 -10.72 27.24 6.52
CA PRO A 272 -11.59 26.11 6.80
C PRO A 272 -12.04 25.42 5.51
N VAL A 273 -12.18 24.10 5.56
CA VAL A 273 -12.70 23.29 4.44
C VAL A 273 -14.21 23.17 4.57
N VAL A 274 -14.91 23.29 3.45
CA VAL A 274 -16.36 23.14 3.36
C VAL A 274 -16.71 22.15 2.24
N SER A 275 -17.94 21.64 2.24
CA SER A 275 -18.48 20.87 1.13
C SER A 275 -19.77 21.48 0.59
N ALA A 276 -19.86 21.57 -0.73
CA ALA A 276 -21.10 21.95 -1.41
C ALA A 276 -22.15 20.82 -1.41
N ASN A 277 -21.71 19.57 -1.25
CA ASN A 277 -22.53 18.37 -1.28
C ASN A 277 -22.45 17.61 0.04
N ASN A 278 -23.44 16.77 0.30
CA ASN A 278 -23.32 15.80 1.38
C ASN A 278 -22.51 14.60 0.88
N LEU A 279 -21.38 14.31 1.53
CA LEU A 279 -20.42 13.28 1.12
C LEU A 279 -20.32 12.20 2.19
N LEU A 280 -19.71 11.06 1.83
CA LEU A 280 -19.55 9.91 2.72
C LEU A 280 -18.80 10.26 4.02
N PHE A 281 -17.86 11.20 3.95
CA PHE A 281 -17.07 11.64 5.09
C PHE A 281 -17.23 13.12 5.43
N PHE A 282 -18.15 13.83 4.78
CA PHE A 282 -18.31 15.28 4.95
C PHE A 282 -19.77 15.73 4.86
N THR A 283 -20.25 16.38 5.92
CA THR A 283 -21.58 16.96 6.01
C THR A 283 -21.70 18.25 5.21
N GLN A 284 -22.72 18.35 4.37
CA GLN A 284 -22.99 19.56 3.60
C GLN A 284 -23.20 20.78 4.53
N GLY A 285 -22.49 21.88 4.25
CA GLY A 285 -22.62 23.13 5.01
C GLY A 285 -21.81 23.17 6.31
N ASP A 286 -21.26 22.05 6.76
CA ASP A 286 -20.32 22.02 7.87
C ASP A 286 -18.95 22.54 7.45
N THR A 287 -18.13 22.82 8.46
CA THR A 287 -16.76 23.30 8.31
C THR A 287 -15.80 22.37 9.01
N ALA A 288 -14.68 22.06 8.35
CA ALA A 288 -13.59 21.28 8.89
C ALA A 288 -12.29 22.10 8.97
N THR A 289 -11.42 21.71 9.89
CA THR A 289 -10.09 22.30 10.10
C THR A 289 -9.06 21.18 10.21
N ILE A 290 -7.78 21.53 10.33
CA ILE A 290 -6.70 20.55 10.51
C ILE A 290 -6.97 19.54 11.65
N ALA A 291 -7.71 19.94 12.70
CA ALA A 291 -8.11 19.06 13.80
C ALA A 291 -8.95 17.85 13.33
N ASN A 292 -9.72 17.97 12.25
CA ASN A 292 -10.52 16.87 11.69
C ASN A 292 -9.66 15.79 11.02
N ILE A 293 -8.42 16.10 10.64
CA ILE A 293 -7.50 15.18 9.98
C ILE A 293 -6.21 14.95 10.78
N THR A 294 -6.25 15.24 12.08
CA THR A 294 -5.11 15.04 12.98
C THR A 294 -5.50 14.03 14.05
N PHE A 295 -4.66 13.01 14.24
CA PHE A 295 -4.89 12.05 15.32
C PHE A 295 -4.66 12.71 16.68
N SER A 296 -5.57 12.49 17.63
CA SER A 296 -5.30 12.71 19.05
C SER A 296 -5.95 11.61 19.88
N GLU A 297 -5.29 11.17 20.95
CA GLU A 297 -5.85 10.14 21.85
C GLU A 297 -7.20 10.57 22.46
N SER A 298 -7.45 11.88 22.60
CA SER A 298 -8.74 12.41 23.07
C SER A 298 -9.82 12.44 21.99
N THR A 299 -9.47 12.35 20.69
CA THR A 299 -10.41 12.32 19.55
C THR A 299 -10.60 10.92 18.96
N MET A 300 -10.18 9.86 19.69
CA MET A 300 -10.40 8.46 19.31
C MET A 300 -11.85 8.10 18.94
N ALA A 301 -12.81 8.95 19.29
CA ALA A 301 -14.16 8.90 18.76
C ALA A 301 -14.27 9.79 17.51
N SER A 302 -14.11 9.17 16.34
CA SER A 302 -14.72 9.59 15.08
C SER A 302 -14.52 11.05 14.66
N ALA A 303 -13.51 11.32 13.83
CA ALA A 303 -13.51 12.57 13.09
C ALA A 303 -14.58 12.50 12.00
N GLU A 304 -15.63 13.31 12.18
CA GLU A 304 -16.53 13.67 11.09
C GLU A 304 -15.89 14.80 10.26
N ASN A 305 -16.35 14.97 9.03
CA ASN A 305 -15.92 16.05 8.13
C ASN A 305 -14.42 15.99 7.80
N VAL A 306 -13.89 14.79 7.51
CA VAL A 306 -12.50 14.63 7.07
C VAL A 306 -12.33 15.07 5.62
N PHE A 307 -11.13 15.51 5.25
CA PHE A 307 -10.83 16.06 3.92
C PHE A 307 -9.43 15.68 3.44
N THR A 308 -9.22 15.88 2.14
CA THR A 308 -7.95 15.67 1.44
C THR A 308 -7.13 16.95 1.41
N VAL A 309 -5.86 16.89 1.83
CA VAL A 309 -4.94 18.06 1.75
C VAL A 309 -4.29 18.18 0.37
N PHE A 310 -3.78 17.08 -0.19
CA PHE A 310 -3.03 17.09 -1.45
C PHE A 310 -3.69 16.19 -2.47
N GLN A 311 -4.42 16.78 -3.42
CA GLN A 311 -5.00 16.03 -4.53
C GLN A 311 -3.93 15.24 -5.29
N TYR A 312 -4.18 13.95 -5.52
CA TYR A 312 -3.26 13.02 -6.19
C TYR A 312 -1.90 12.87 -5.50
N GLY A 313 -1.83 13.22 -4.21
CA GLY A 313 -0.61 13.21 -3.42
C GLY A 313 0.49 14.14 -3.98
N ILE A 314 0.13 15.20 -4.70
CA ILE A 314 1.07 16.19 -5.22
C ILE A 314 1.18 17.36 -4.24
N PRO A 315 2.31 17.55 -3.55
CA PRO A 315 2.44 18.61 -2.55
C PRO A 315 2.29 20.01 -3.16
N ARG A 316 1.47 20.84 -2.52
CA ARG A 316 1.19 22.22 -2.89
C ARG A 316 1.58 23.19 -1.78
N THR A 317 1.74 24.45 -2.15
CA THR A 317 1.85 25.57 -1.21
C THR A 317 0.79 26.62 -1.53
N VAL A 318 0.77 27.69 -0.75
CA VAL A 318 -0.12 28.85 -0.90
C VAL A 318 -0.23 29.32 -2.35
N GLY A 319 -1.45 29.64 -2.80
CA GLY A 319 -1.73 29.98 -4.19
C GLY A 319 -1.65 28.80 -5.17
N ASN A 320 -1.78 27.56 -4.69
CA ASN A 320 -1.73 26.32 -5.46
C ASN A 320 -0.40 26.08 -6.23
N ALA A 321 0.69 26.71 -5.77
CA ALA A 321 2.00 26.48 -6.35
C ALA A 321 2.51 25.07 -6.01
N ILE A 322 3.32 24.47 -6.90
CA ILE A 322 4.03 23.23 -6.61
C ILE A 322 5.03 23.50 -5.48
N MET A 323 5.06 22.61 -4.48
CA MET A 323 5.98 22.76 -3.37
C MET A 323 7.44 22.73 -3.83
N PRO A 324 8.29 23.71 -3.42
CA PRO A 324 9.71 23.72 -3.76
C PRO A 324 10.51 22.78 -2.86
N ASN A 325 11.80 22.60 -3.20
CA ASN A 325 12.77 21.81 -2.42
C ASN A 325 12.32 20.37 -2.16
N THR A 326 11.53 19.82 -3.09
CA THR A 326 11.12 18.42 -3.07
C THR A 326 12.19 17.53 -3.71
N SER A 327 12.07 16.21 -3.52
CA SER A 327 12.96 15.17 -4.06
C SER A 327 12.99 15.12 -5.59
N GLN A 328 11.99 15.71 -6.23
CA GLN A 328 11.87 15.91 -7.67
C GLN A 328 11.55 17.37 -7.98
N ASP A 329 11.92 17.84 -9.17
CA ASP A 329 11.70 19.24 -9.56
C ASP A 329 10.22 19.58 -9.83
N SER A 330 9.92 20.87 -9.99
CA SER A 330 8.54 21.32 -10.19
C SER A 330 7.93 20.83 -11.51
N ALA A 331 8.75 20.63 -12.55
CA ALA A 331 8.29 20.11 -13.83
C ALA A 331 7.87 18.64 -13.72
N SER A 332 8.63 17.83 -12.99
CA SER A 332 8.36 16.43 -12.70
C SER A 332 7.12 16.27 -11.82
N ASN A 333 6.94 17.12 -10.80
CA ASN A 333 5.71 17.14 -10.00
C ASN A 333 4.48 17.49 -10.84
N LEU A 334 4.59 18.49 -11.71
CA LEU A 334 3.50 18.86 -12.62
C LEU A 334 3.21 17.74 -13.63
N SER A 335 4.25 17.07 -14.13
CA SER A 335 4.13 15.91 -15.01
C SER A 335 3.39 14.76 -14.32
N ASN A 336 3.74 14.42 -13.06
CA ASN A 336 3.00 13.42 -12.27
C ASN A 336 1.52 13.77 -12.17
N TYR A 337 1.20 15.02 -11.78
CA TYR A 337 -0.18 15.48 -11.68
C TYR A 337 -0.95 15.31 -13.01
N ASN A 338 -0.36 15.79 -14.11
CA ASN A 338 -1.01 15.74 -15.42
C ASN A 338 -1.17 14.31 -15.95
N ASN A 339 -0.21 13.43 -15.69
CA ASN A 339 -0.29 12.02 -16.06
C ASN A 339 -1.41 11.30 -15.31
N ILE A 340 -1.55 11.56 -14.00
CA ILE A 340 -2.64 11.00 -13.19
C ILE A 340 -4.01 11.50 -13.69
N VAL A 341 -4.14 12.81 -13.96
CA VAL A 341 -5.38 13.39 -14.52
C VAL A 341 -5.76 12.71 -15.84
N ARG A 342 -4.83 12.66 -16.80
CA ARG A 342 -5.09 12.06 -18.12
C ARG A 342 -5.45 10.58 -18.04
N LEU A 343 -4.76 9.82 -17.20
CA LEU A 343 -5.08 8.40 -17.02
C LEU A 343 -6.46 8.21 -16.39
N ASN A 344 -6.78 8.96 -15.33
CA ASN A 344 -8.10 8.91 -14.69
C ASN A 344 -9.22 9.21 -15.70
N GLU A 345 -9.07 10.27 -16.49
CA GLU A 345 -10.02 10.65 -17.53
C GLU A 345 -10.16 9.57 -18.62
N CYS A 346 -9.04 9.04 -19.10
CA CYS A 346 -9.02 8.00 -20.14
C CYS A 346 -9.69 6.71 -19.66
N VAL A 347 -9.32 6.22 -18.47
CA VAL A 347 -9.87 4.98 -17.90
C VAL A 347 -11.35 5.14 -17.64
N ALA A 348 -11.78 6.21 -16.97
CA ALA A 348 -13.19 6.45 -16.67
C ALA A 348 -14.06 6.53 -17.95
N ALA A 349 -13.53 7.10 -19.04
CA ALA A 349 -14.24 7.20 -20.31
C ALA A 349 -14.43 5.84 -21.02
N ASN A 350 -13.58 4.85 -20.73
CA ASN A 350 -13.62 3.52 -21.35
C ASN A 350 -14.26 2.44 -20.47
N LEU A 351 -14.48 2.71 -19.18
CA LEU A 351 -15.16 1.78 -18.27
C LEU A 351 -16.68 1.95 -18.31
N THR A 352 -17.39 0.81 -18.30
CA THR A 352 -18.86 0.77 -18.26
C THR A 352 -19.42 0.21 -16.96
N ASP A 353 -18.59 -0.43 -16.13
CA ASP A 353 -18.98 -1.06 -14.87
C ASP A 353 -18.72 -0.14 -13.66
N VAL A 354 -18.87 -0.68 -12.45
CA VAL A 354 -18.77 0.10 -11.20
C VAL A 354 -17.39 0.74 -11.01
N TRP A 355 -16.35 0.19 -11.65
CA TRP A 355 -14.97 0.62 -11.46
C TRP A 355 -14.69 2.00 -12.06
N LYS A 356 -15.56 2.50 -12.96
CA LYS A 356 -15.53 3.89 -13.44
C LYS A 356 -15.75 4.93 -12.32
N ASN A 357 -16.28 4.49 -11.18
CA ASN A 357 -16.54 5.34 -10.02
C ASN A 357 -15.39 5.34 -9.01
N TYR A 358 -14.26 4.71 -9.35
CA TYR A 358 -13.02 4.76 -8.59
C TYR A 358 -11.98 5.53 -9.39
N PHE A 359 -11.07 6.22 -8.71
CA PHE A 359 -10.00 6.97 -9.32
C PHE A 359 -8.66 6.63 -8.66
N TYR A 360 -7.58 6.78 -9.43
CA TYR A 360 -6.22 6.65 -8.95
C TYR A 360 -5.78 7.95 -8.28
N ASN A 361 -5.43 7.86 -7.00
CA ASN A 361 -4.95 8.99 -6.17
C ASN A 361 -3.41 9.10 -6.17
N GLY A 362 -2.74 8.41 -7.09
CA GLY A 362 -1.29 8.48 -7.28
C GLY A 362 -0.52 7.30 -6.68
N SER A 363 0.78 7.26 -6.96
CA SER A 363 1.70 6.26 -6.40
C SER A 363 3.04 6.87 -6.01
N VAL A 364 3.72 6.22 -5.08
CA VAL A 364 5.08 6.56 -4.63
C VAL A 364 6.01 5.37 -4.88
N TRP A 365 7.24 5.67 -5.28
CA TRP A 365 8.32 4.69 -5.52
C TRP A 365 9.69 5.32 -5.26
N ILE A 366 10.75 4.53 -5.37
CA ILE A 366 12.14 4.98 -5.19
C ILE A 366 12.87 5.02 -6.53
N ASP A 367 13.60 6.10 -6.76
CA ASP A 367 14.50 6.26 -7.89
C ASP A 367 15.68 5.31 -7.77
N THR A 368 15.64 4.23 -8.56
CA THR A 368 16.67 3.19 -8.66
C THR A 368 17.32 3.17 -10.04
N ASP A 369 17.08 4.19 -10.87
CA ASP A 369 17.59 4.27 -12.23
C ASP A 369 19.12 4.14 -12.26
N GLY A 370 19.62 3.30 -13.16
CA GLY A 370 21.05 3.04 -13.33
C GLY A 370 21.73 2.22 -12.21
N LEU A 371 20.99 1.79 -11.18
CA LEU A 371 21.53 0.97 -10.09
C LEU A 371 21.42 -0.53 -10.39
N THR A 372 22.44 -1.29 -10.01
CA THR A 372 22.36 -2.75 -9.90
C THR A 372 21.47 -3.17 -8.73
N HIS A 373 21.02 -4.43 -8.69
CA HIS A 373 20.20 -4.93 -7.58
C HIS A 373 20.86 -4.75 -6.20
N ASP A 374 22.15 -5.03 -6.09
CA ASP A 374 22.89 -4.86 -4.83
C ASP A 374 22.96 -3.39 -4.40
N GLU A 375 23.07 -2.46 -5.36
CA GLU A 375 23.06 -1.02 -5.09
C GLU A 375 21.65 -0.52 -4.69
N GLN A 376 20.60 -1.08 -5.30
CA GLN A 376 19.20 -0.82 -4.89
C GLN A 376 18.98 -1.23 -3.43
N VAL A 377 19.40 -2.44 -3.06
CA VAL A 377 19.32 -2.94 -1.69
C VAL A 377 20.15 -2.08 -0.73
N ALA A 378 21.37 -1.72 -1.13
CA ALA A 378 22.23 -0.85 -0.34
C ALA A 378 21.61 0.54 -0.12
N LEU A 379 20.97 1.12 -1.15
CA LEU A 379 20.22 2.37 -1.05
C LEU A 379 19.09 2.24 -0.01
N MET A 380 18.28 1.19 -0.10
CA MET A 380 17.17 0.96 0.83
C MET A 380 17.63 0.88 2.28
N ILE A 381 18.65 0.06 2.55
CA ILE A 381 19.22 -0.13 3.89
C ILE A 381 19.84 1.18 4.40
N LYS A 382 20.58 1.90 3.55
CA LYS A 382 21.25 3.15 3.91
C LYS A 382 20.25 4.26 4.22
N ALA A 383 19.19 4.38 3.43
CA ALA A 383 18.14 5.36 3.67
C ALA A 383 17.36 5.03 4.96
N GLY A 384 17.05 3.75 5.20
CA GLY A 384 16.33 3.32 6.39
C GLY A 384 15.06 4.17 6.58
N ASN A 385 14.91 4.81 7.74
CA ASN A 385 13.75 5.64 8.06
C ASN A 385 13.61 6.93 7.24
N THR A 386 14.60 7.32 6.44
CA THR A 386 14.50 8.50 5.56
C THR A 386 14.12 8.17 4.13
N ILE A 387 13.86 6.89 3.80
CA ILE A 387 13.58 6.45 2.43
C ILE A 387 12.35 7.13 1.82
N GLY A 388 11.32 7.45 2.62
CA GLY A 388 10.14 8.18 2.17
C GLY A 388 10.27 9.70 2.17
N SER A 389 11.45 10.25 2.48
CA SER A 389 11.63 11.71 2.54
C SER A 389 11.28 12.35 1.20
N ALA A 390 10.46 13.40 1.24
CA ALA A 390 10.11 14.20 0.07
C ALA A 390 11.11 15.33 -0.18
N GLU A 391 12.20 15.45 0.57
CA GLU A 391 13.15 16.55 0.45
C GLU A 391 14.11 16.40 -0.74
N SER A 392 14.62 17.54 -1.22
CA SER A 392 15.66 17.59 -2.25
C SER A 392 16.85 16.70 -1.89
N GLY A 393 17.28 15.84 -2.82
CA GLY A 393 18.36 14.88 -2.62
C GLY A 393 17.91 13.50 -2.13
N SER A 394 16.63 13.34 -1.76
CA SER A 394 16.02 12.04 -1.54
C SER A 394 15.74 11.30 -2.86
N SER A 395 15.65 9.97 -2.79
CA SER A 395 15.31 9.08 -3.90
C SER A 395 13.80 8.90 -4.11
N THR A 396 12.93 9.38 -3.21
CA THR A 396 11.47 9.28 -3.38
C THR A 396 10.98 9.99 -4.64
N ARG A 397 10.09 9.36 -5.40
CA ARG A 397 9.46 9.91 -6.62
C ARG A 397 7.96 9.65 -6.62
N GLY A 398 7.26 10.34 -7.51
CA GLY A 398 5.83 10.17 -7.75
C GLY A 398 4.96 11.16 -6.97
N SER A 399 3.90 10.65 -6.37
CA SER A 399 3.00 11.35 -5.49
C SER A 399 3.62 11.45 -4.09
N LEU A 400 4.47 12.45 -3.88
CA LEU A 400 5.28 12.59 -2.67
C LEU A 400 4.45 12.74 -1.37
N ALA A 401 3.19 13.15 -1.48
CA ALA A 401 2.21 13.18 -0.40
C ALA A 401 1.10 12.13 -0.57
N ALA A 402 1.41 10.97 -1.16
CA ALA A 402 0.45 9.89 -1.38
C ALA A 402 -0.17 9.40 -0.05
N PHE A 403 -1.50 9.32 -0.04
CA PHE A 403 -2.31 8.86 1.09
C PHE A 403 -3.64 8.32 0.52
N ASN A 404 -4.34 7.48 1.27
CA ASN A 404 -5.74 7.14 1.03
C ASN A 404 -6.61 7.83 2.09
N ILE A 405 -7.68 8.52 1.70
CA ILE A 405 -8.57 9.19 2.66
C ILE A 405 -9.21 8.24 3.67
N THR A 406 -9.24 6.94 3.38
CA THR A 406 -9.73 5.91 4.31
C THR A 406 -8.63 5.25 5.15
N MET A 407 -7.34 5.32 4.76
CA MET A 407 -6.26 4.58 5.46
C MET A 407 -5.18 5.50 6.05
N GLU A 408 -5.00 6.71 5.56
CA GLU A 408 -4.01 7.65 6.10
C GLU A 408 -4.64 8.99 6.45
N THR A 409 -5.95 8.99 6.71
CA THR A 409 -6.75 10.18 7.04
C THR A 409 -6.05 11.07 8.06
N PHE A 410 -5.57 10.47 9.15
CA PHE A 410 -4.98 11.16 10.29
C PHE A 410 -3.46 11.32 10.22
N ALA A 411 -2.84 10.89 9.12
CA ALA A 411 -1.41 10.95 8.89
C ALA A 411 -1.03 11.98 7.81
N GLN A 412 -1.99 12.49 7.02
CA GLN A 412 -1.77 13.42 5.90
C GLN A 412 -0.89 14.62 6.24
N THR A 413 -1.10 15.20 7.43
CA THR A 413 -0.38 16.41 7.88
C THR A 413 0.82 16.07 8.75
N PHE A 414 1.01 14.80 9.11
CA PHE A 414 2.10 14.30 9.93
C PHE A 414 2.43 15.17 11.15
N GLY A 415 1.40 15.64 11.84
CA GLY A 415 1.52 16.41 13.08
C GLY A 415 1.86 17.89 12.88
N VAL A 416 1.77 18.45 11.67
CA VAL A 416 1.85 19.92 11.52
C VAL A 416 0.66 20.62 12.18
N SER A 417 0.87 21.82 12.70
CA SER A 417 -0.17 22.63 13.34
C SER A 417 -0.89 23.57 12.38
N GLN A 418 -0.33 23.79 11.19
CA GLN A 418 -0.82 24.72 10.18
C GLN A 418 -0.54 24.14 8.79
N ILE A 419 -1.58 24.00 7.97
CA ILE A 419 -1.50 23.48 6.60
C ILE A 419 -0.77 24.47 5.69
N HIS A 420 -1.11 25.76 5.74
CA HIS A 420 -0.57 26.77 4.82
C HIS A 420 0.96 26.94 4.89
N SER A 421 1.58 26.54 6.00
CA SER A 421 3.03 26.68 6.25
C SER A 421 3.82 25.39 6.02
N MET A 422 3.16 24.32 5.55
CA MET A 422 3.83 23.07 5.20
C MET A 422 4.91 23.27 4.13
N ASN A 423 6.03 22.57 4.30
CA ASN A 423 7.12 22.49 3.34
C ASN A 423 7.59 21.04 3.16
N SER A 424 8.58 20.80 2.28
CA SER A 424 8.99 19.46 1.88
C SER A 424 9.47 18.57 3.04
N THR A 425 9.95 19.15 4.15
CA THR A 425 10.36 18.43 5.37
C THR A 425 9.17 17.88 6.17
N GLN A 426 7.94 18.26 5.81
CA GLN A 426 6.69 17.92 6.50
C GLN A 426 5.74 17.13 5.60
N VAL A 427 6.17 16.83 4.37
CA VAL A 427 5.41 15.99 3.45
C VAL A 427 5.60 14.53 3.86
N PHE A 428 4.48 13.82 3.99
CA PHE A 428 4.42 12.44 4.42
C PHE A 428 3.76 11.57 3.34
N ASN A 429 4.23 10.33 3.22
CA ASN A 429 3.68 9.31 2.33
C ASN A 429 3.85 7.91 2.93
N CYS A 430 3.35 6.88 2.26
CA CYS A 430 3.43 5.49 2.70
C CYS A 430 4.85 5.04 3.11
N MET A 431 5.88 5.46 2.36
CA MET A 431 7.30 5.10 2.61
C MET A 431 7.92 5.83 3.81
N SER A 432 7.15 6.70 4.49
CA SER A 432 7.57 7.32 5.74
C SER A 432 7.42 6.38 6.94
N CYS A 433 6.56 5.36 6.84
CA CYS A 433 6.42 4.28 7.84
C CYS A 433 6.79 2.89 7.30
N HIS A 434 6.79 2.72 5.97
CA HIS A 434 7.23 1.51 5.29
C HIS A 434 8.69 1.69 4.85
N THR A 435 9.61 1.10 5.61
CA THR A 435 11.05 1.36 5.45
C THR A 435 11.86 0.08 5.63
N ALA A 436 13.12 0.09 5.19
CA ALA A 436 14.03 -1.04 5.40
C ALA A 436 14.58 -1.13 6.84
N MET A 437 14.14 -0.28 7.77
CA MET A 437 14.61 -0.25 9.16
C MET A 437 13.42 -0.36 10.12
N ALA A 438 13.49 -1.29 11.07
CA ALA A 438 12.41 -1.48 12.03
C ALA A 438 12.90 -2.04 13.38
N THR A 439 12.02 -1.98 14.39
CA THR A 439 12.14 -2.83 15.56
C THR A 439 11.43 -4.15 15.30
N VAL A 440 12.14 -5.27 15.48
CA VAL A 440 11.56 -6.62 15.43
C VAL A 440 11.68 -7.24 16.81
N THR A 441 10.60 -7.80 17.34
CA THR A 441 10.62 -8.49 18.65
C THR A 441 10.64 -9.99 18.41
N ILE A 442 11.60 -10.70 18.99
CA ILE A 442 11.72 -12.17 18.88
C ILE A 442 11.78 -12.73 20.30
N GLY A 443 10.73 -13.45 20.72
CA GLY A 443 10.53 -13.83 22.11
C GLY A 443 10.57 -12.61 23.02
N ASP A 444 11.41 -12.63 24.05
CA ASP A 444 11.60 -11.51 24.98
C ASP A 444 12.59 -10.43 24.47
N THR A 445 13.18 -10.61 23.29
CA THR A 445 14.26 -9.74 22.79
C THR A 445 13.77 -8.73 21.75
N LYS A 446 14.05 -7.44 21.97
CA LYS A 446 13.74 -6.36 21.02
C LYS A 446 14.97 -5.98 20.19
N HIS A 447 14.95 -6.31 18.91
CA HIS A 447 15.99 -5.99 17.93
C HIS A 447 15.69 -4.63 17.28
N LYS A 448 16.17 -3.56 17.92
CA LYS A 448 15.97 -2.18 17.46
C LYS A 448 16.86 -1.83 16.28
N ASN A 449 16.36 -0.98 15.38
CA ASN A 449 17.08 -0.49 14.19
C ASN A 449 17.60 -1.64 13.31
N SER A 450 16.89 -2.76 13.28
CA SER A 450 17.23 -3.88 12.41
C SER A 450 16.95 -3.50 10.97
N THR A 451 17.81 -3.95 10.05
CA THR A 451 17.75 -3.57 8.65
C THR A 451 17.49 -4.76 7.74
N SER A 452 16.47 -4.63 6.88
CA SER A 452 16.15 -5.57 5.82
C SER A 452 15.18 -4.89 4.85
N PRO A 453 15.36 -5.00 3.53
CA PRO A 453 14.35 -4.56 2.57
C PRO A 453 12.97 -5.20 2.82
N LEU A 454 12.91 -6.42 3.38
CA LEU A 454 11.64 -7.07 3.72
C LEU A 454 10.85 -6.32 4.82
N TYR A 455 11.48 -5.46 5.62
CA TYR A 455 10.82 -4.70 6.69
C TYR A 455 9.92 -3.57 6.18
N PHE A 456 9.93 -3.30 4.87
CA PHE A 456 8.89 -2.53 4.20
C PHE A 456 7.51 -3.14 4.46
N SER A 457 7.38 -4.47 4.51
CA SER A 457 6.11 -5.10 4.91
C SER A 457 6.02 -5.17 6.43
N HIS A 458 5.17 -4.33 7.02
CA HIS A 458 4.96 -4.40 8.47
C HIS A 458 4.26 -5.69 8.91
N ILE A 459 3.44 -6.30 8.04
CA ILE A 459 2.80 -7.58 8.34
C ILE A 459 3.81 -8.72 8.37
N PHE A 460 4.90 -8.67 7.57
CA PHE A 460 6.03 -9.59 7.71
C PHE A 460 6.75 -9.45 9.06
N ARG A 461 6.96 -8.22 9.55
CA ARG A 461 7.57 -7.99 10.87
C ARG A 461 6.68 -8.55 12.00
N SER A 462 5.38 -8.35 11.88
CA SER A 462 4.38 -8.93 12.78
C SER A 462 4.43 -10.46 12.74
N HIS A 463 4.55 -11.05 11.54
CA HIS A 463 4.64 -12.49 11.33
C HIS A 463 5.80 -13.13 12.08
N ILE A 464 7.00 -12.51 12.01
CA ILE A 464 8.17 -12.93 12.79
C ILE A 464 7.86 -12.89 14.28
N SER A 465 7.32 -11.76 14.74
CA SER A 465 7.13 -11.50 16.17
C SER A 465 6.12 -12.48 16.78
N VAL A 466 4.94 -12.62 16.17
CA VAL A 466 3.90 -13.53 16.66
C VAL A 466 4.35 -15.00 16.61
N SER A 467 5.06 -15.39 15.55
CA SER A 467 5.58 -16.75 15.42
C SER A 467 6.68 -17.09 16.45
N SER A 468 7.29 -16.08 17.06
CA SER A 468 8.24 -16.25 18.17
C SER A 468 7.59 -16.28 19.55
N GLY A 469 6.25 -16.17 19.62
CA GLY A 469 5.48 -16.19 20.86
C GLY A 469 5.14 -14.80 21.43
N VAL A 470 5.44 -13.71 20.72
CA VAL A 470 5.03 -12.36 21.12
C VAL A 470 3.52 -12.21 20.96
N ALA A 471 2.84 -11.67 21.97
CA ALA A 471 1.40 -11.46 21.92
C ALA A 471 1.01 -10.41 20.87
N VAL A 472 -0.13 -10.61 20.21
CA VAL A 472 -0.60 -9.74 19.11
C VAL A 472 -0.76 -8.30 19.59
N ASP A 473 -1.34 -8.08 20.77
CA ASP A 473 -1.53 -6.75 21.37
C ASP A 473 -0.20 -6.04 21.65
N GLU A 474 0.86 -6.76 22.02
CA GLU A 474 2.20 -6.17 22.15
C GLU A 474 2.77 -5.76 20.78
N VAL A 475 2.60 -6.57 19.74
CA VAL A 475 3.02 -6.23 18.38
C VAL A 475 2.30 -4.96 17.90
N GLU A 476 0.99 -4.89 18.11
CA GLU A 476 0.18 -3.72 17.76
C GLU A 476 0.62 -2.45 18.50
N ALA A 477 0.83 -2.56 19.82
CA ALA A 477 1.32 -1.44 20.63
C ALA A 477 2.71 -0.95 20.18
N LEU A 478 3.59 -1.86 19.74
CA LEU A 478 4.89 -1.50 19.19
C LEU A 478 4.75 -0.71 17.88
N ARG A 479 3.88 -1.14 16.96
CA ARG A 479 3.66 -0.42 15.68
C ARG A 479 3.16 0.99 15.92
N LEU A 480 2.18 1.17 16.81
CA LEU A 480 1.66 2.49 17.18
C LEU A 480 2.76 3.37 17.80
N LYS A 481 3.57 2.79 18.70
CA LYS A 481 4.69 3.52 19.31
C LYS A 481 5.73 3.96 18.28
N GLU A 482 6.08 3.12 17.31
CA GLU A 482 7.00 3.49 16.23
C GLU A 482 6.45 4.65 15.41
N PHE A 483 5.16 4.62 15.07
CA PHE A 483 4.49 5.70 14.37
C PHE A 483 4.56 7.04 15.15
N PHE A 484 4.22 7.04 16.45
CA PHE A 484 4.30 8.26 17.26
C PHE A 484 5.73 8.77 17.45
N ASN A 485 6.72 7.88 17.58
CA ASN A 485 8.12 8.31 17.64
C ASN A 485 8.57 9.00 16.34
N LEU A 486 8.06 8.59 15.17
CA LEU A 486 8.35 9.26 13.91
C LEU A 486 7.72 10.67 13.88
N LEU A 487 6.47 10.81 14.34
CA LEU A 487 5.81 12.11 14.49
C LEU A 487 6.57 13.05 15.43
N GLU A 488 6.92 12.58 16.63
CA GLU A 488 7.63 13.36 17.64
C GLU A 488 9.06 13.69 17.21
N GLY A 489 9.76 12.74 16.58
CA GLY A 489 11.13 12.90 16.10
C GLY A 489 11.24 14.02 15.06
N GLN A 490 10.25 14.15 14.18
CA GLN A 490 10.17 15.26 13.22
C GLN A 490 9.80 16.60 13.88
N ALA A 491 9.02 16.60 14.96
CA ALA A 491 8.77 17.81 15.75
C ALA A 491 10.01 18.26 16.55
N ALA A 492 10.81 17.31 17.04
CA ALA A 492 11.97 17.55 17.90
C ALA A 492 13.24 17.95 17.14
N THR A 493 13.47 17.43 15.91
CA THR A 493 14.58 17.86 15.05
C THR A 493 14.46 19.32 14.57
N LYS A 494 13.33 19.98 14.85
CA LYS A 494 12.99 21.33 14.37
C LYS A 494 12.99 22.40 15.47
N LYS A 495 13.54 22.10 16.66
CA LYS A 495 13.83 23.07 17.74
C LYS A 495 15.31 23.47 17.83
N LEU A 496 16.16 23.04 16.90
CA LEU A 496 17.58 23.42 16.82
C LEU A 496 17.85 24.36 15.65
#